data_AF-A0A1B6LED9-F1
#
_entry.id   AF-A0A1B6LED9-F1
#
_cell.length_a   1.000
_cell.length_b   1.000
_cell.length_c   1.000
_cell.angle_alpha   90.00
_cell.angle_beta   90.00
_cell.angle_gamma   90.00
#
_symmetry.space_group_name_H-M   'P 1'
#
loop_
_entity.id
_entity.type
_entity.pdbx_description
1 polymer ?
#
loop_
_entity_poly.entity_id
_entity_poly.type
_entity_poly.pdbx_seq_one_letter_code
_entity_poly.pdbx_strand_id
1 'polypeptide(L)'
;MFVWVILLSLVHFLQAENPWSCHQPLVEVTVSPLVSAESIRPLVVSWRVDKVQPGDHVVVYSTDSPEPLVTVPVDSLSGWADTGLQESRNSSETLTFTEQCLGYWAALRRANSSQALASSCLGTAPRWMERQREAIQNMSLRNMFLPGTHNSAAYLESHLPFRETFVQKYAFNQDERVLNQLIYGARVLDLRVGHYPDTPEVWWANHAVVRLRPLFQILDDVKLFANKTEEIVILDVHHFPVGFQPEPLRVHQALVKYLEEMLEGYLISPSLGWGAPLSRLWQTGRTVVLSYNHQGPLDNQYLWPRVSHQWGNVRSVTALHEYFTRVFNRPPHGPWSAMAELTPTAV
;
A
#
# COMPACT_ATOMS: atom_id res chain seq x y z
N MET A 1 1.53 9.20 -21.82
CA MET A 1 2.64 8.40 -21.24
C MET A 1 2.45 8.45 -19.73
N PHE A 2 1.80 7.41 -19.21
CA PHE A 2 1.11 7.40 -17.92
C PHE A 2 2.01 6.80 -16.83
N VAL A 3 1.98 7.40 -15.64
CA VAL A 3 2.66 6.90 -14.44
C VAL A 3 1.75 5.86 -13.81
N TRP A 4 2.25 4.63 -13.69
CA TRP A 4 1.55 3.54 -13.03
C TRP A 4 2.00 3.50 -11.57
N VAL A 5 1.12 3.89 -10.65
CA VAL A 5 1.22 3.57 -9.22
C VAL A 5 0.59 2.19 -9.06
N ILE A 6 1.32 1.20 -8.54
CA ILE A 6 0.75 -0.15 -8.42
C ILE A 6 -0.32 -0.20 -7.33
N LEU A 7 -1.48 -0.66 -7.77
CA LEU A 7 -2.68 -1.09 -7.08
C LEU A 7 -2.47 -1.60 -5.63
N LEU A 8 -3.20 -0.97 -4.69
CA LEU A 8 -3.54 -1.54 -3.39
C LEU A 8 -4.55 -2.68 -3.59
N SER A 9 -4.07 -3.85 -3.98
CA SER A 9 -4.91 -5.07 -4.07
C SER A 9 -4.02 -6.28 -3.87
N LEU A 10 -3.82 -6.68 -2.61
CA LEU A 10 -3.05 -7.88 -2.26
C LEU A 10 -3.51 -8.47 -0.92
N VAL A 11 -4.82 -8.51 -0.70
CA VAL A 11 -5.41 -9.10 0.51
C VAL A 11 -6.39 -10.24 0.20
N HIS A 12 -6.16 -10.97 -0.89
CA HIS A 12 -6.82 -12.28 -1.13
C HIS A 12 -5.87 -13.47 -1.14
N PHE A 13 -4.60 -13.28 -0.75
CA PHE A 13 -3.74 -14.42 -0.45
C PHE A 13 -4.03 -14.91 0.96
N LEU A 14 -4.44 -16.19 1.06
CA LEU A 14 -4.62 -17.00 2.27
C LEU A 14 -6.06 -17.08 2.84
N GLN A 15 -7.04 -17.39 1.99
CA GLN A 15 -8.15 -18.26 2.41
C GLN A 15 -7.95 -19.64 1.80
N ALA A 16 -7.04 -20.44 2.37
CA ALA A 16 -6.92 -21.84 2.00
C ALA A 16 -6.58 -22.68 3.24
N GLU A 17 -7.54 -23.48 3.70
CA GLU A 17 -7.36 -24.56 4.68
C GLU A 17 -6.56 -25.76 4.10
N ASN A 18 -5.65 -25.53 3.14
CA ASN A 18 -4.87 -26.60 2.52
C ASN A 18 -3.48 -26.10 2.10
N PRO A 19 -2.43 -26.92 2.22
CA PRO A 19 -1.06 -26.47 2.04
C PRO A 19 -0.80 -26.14 0.55
N TRP A 20 -0.62 -24.84 0.27
CA TRP A 20 0.14 -24.29 -0.87
C TRP A 20 -0.31 -24.67 -2.29
N SER A 21 -1.61 -24.72 -2.55
CA SER A 21 -2.13 -24.67 -3.93
C SER A 21 -2.48 -23.23 -4.30
N CYS A 22 -1.59 -22.53 -5.00
CA CYS A 22 -1.86 -21.22 -5.63
C CYS A 22 -2.78 -21.30 -6.88
N HIS A 23 -3.56 -22.38 -7.01
CA HIS A 23 -4.35 -22.71 -8.22
C HIS A 23 -5.85 -22.40 -8.06
N GLN A 24 -6.26 -21.65 -7.04
CA GLN A 24 -7.67 -21.26 -6.97
C GLN A 24 -7.97 -20.15 -8.00
N PRO A 25 -9.10 -20.25 -8.73
CA PRO A 25 -9.60 -19.15 -9.53
C PRO A 25 -9.73 -17.89 -8.69
N LEU A 26 -9.31 -16.77 -9.25
CA LEU A 26 -9.36 -15.46 -8.62
C LEU A 26 -10.01 -14.48 -9.59
N VAL A 27 -10.79 -13.58 -9.04
CA VAL A 27 -11.22 -12.35 -9.70
C VAL A 27 -11.09 -11.23 -8.69
N GLU A 28 -10.63 -10.07 -9.14
CA GLU A 28 -10.52 -8.86 -8.31
C GLU A 28 -11.12 -7.68 -9.08
N VAL A 29 -11.84 -6.81 -8.37
CA VAL A 29 -12.23 -5.48 -8.85
C VAL A 29 -11.45 -4.47 -8.03
N THR A 30 -10.82 -3.54 -8.73
CA THR A 30 -9.80 -2.64 -8.17
C THR A 30 -9.94 -1.25 -8.77
N VAL A 31 -9.37 -0.26 -8.10
CA VAL A 31 -9.35 1.13 -8.58
C VAL A 31 -7.99 1.39 -9.23
N SER A 32 -8.02 1.78 -10.50
CA SER A 32 -6.83 2.20 -11.22
C SER A 32 -6.41 3.62 -10.78
N PRO A 33 -5.10 3.88 -10.65
CA PRO A 33 -4.57 5.19 -10.26
C PRO A 33 -4.64 6.23 -11.39
N LEU A 34 -5.12 5.85 -12.58
CA LEU A 34 -5.06 6.70 -13.76
C LEU A 34 -6.06 7.85 -13.65
N VAL A 35 -5.57 9.05 -13.98
CA VAL A 35 -6.35 10.29 -13.96
C VAL A 35 -6.27 10.99 -15.31
N SER A 36 -7.41 11.53 -15.75
CA SER A 36 -7.53 12.43 -16.90
C SER A 36 -8.53 13.56 -16.62
N ALA A 37 -8.70 14.45 -17.60
CA ALA A 37 -9.68 15.53 -17.49
C ALA A 37 -11.13 15.02 -17.47
N GLU A 38 -11.33 13.76 -17.86
CA GLU A 38 -12.63 13.13 -18.09
C GLU A 38 -12.90 11.96 -17.14
N SER A 39 -11.86 11.39 -16.51
CA SER A 39 -11.98 10.22 -15.65
C SER A 39 -11.00 10.24 -14.47
N ILE A 40 -11.50 9.88 -13.29
CA ILE A 40 -10.68 9.52 -12.12
C ILE A 40 -11.17 8.19 -11.56
N ARG A 41 -10.27 7.47 -10.89
CA ARG A 41 -10.59 6.24 -10.18
C ARG A 41 -11.36 5.21 -11.06
N PRO A 42 -10.90 4.94 -12.29
CA PRO A 42 -11.54 3.95 -13.14
C PRO A 42 -11.47 2.56 -12.50
N LEU A 43 -12.56 1.81 -12.62
CA LEU A 43 -12.62 0.43 -12.13
C LEU A 43 -11.98 -0.51 -13.14
N VAL A 44 -11.11 -1.36 -12.63
CA VAL A 44 -10.42 -2.40 -13.40
C VAL A 44 -10.72 -3.74 -12.77
N VAL A 45 -11.03 -4.73 -13.60
CA VAL A 45 -11.10 -6.13 -13.16
C VAL A 45 -9.85 -6.88 -13.57
N SER A 46 -9.40 -7.79 -12.71
CA SER A 46 -8.35 -8.75 -13.03
C SER A 46 -8.77 -10.16 -12.65
N TRP A 47 -8.20 -11.17 -13.31
CA TRP A 47 -8.55 -12.55 -13.06
C TRP A 47 -7.36 -13.48 -13.22
N ARG A 48 -7.48 -14.65 -12.59
CA ARG A 48 -6.63 -15.82 -12.81
C ARG A 48 -7.47 -17.09 -12.75
N VAL A 49 -7.27 -18.00 -13.69
CA VAL A 49 -7.95 -19.29 -13.79
C VAL A 49 -6.96 -20.37 -14.23
N ASP A 50 -7.17 -21.61 -13.78
CA ASP A 50 -6.33 -22.74 -14.21
C ASP A 50 -6.62 -23.19 -15.64
N LYS A 51 -7.84 -22.94 -16.10
CA LYS A 51 -8.30 -23.33 -17.43
C LYS A 51 -9.34 -22.35 -17.92
N VAL A 52 -9.15 -21.86 -19.15
CA VAL A 52 -10.14 -21.07 -19.89
C VAL A 52 -11.06 -22.02 -20.66
N GLN A 53 -12.36 -21.74 -20.65
CA GLN A 53 -13.35 -22.36 -21.52
C GLN A 53 -14.01 -21.30 -22.42
N PRO A 54 -14.41 -21.65 -23.66
CA PRO A 54 -15.11 -20.72 -24.52
C PRO A 54 -16.37 -20.16 -23.84
N GLY A 55 -16.48 -18.83 -23.77
CA GLY A 55 -17.59 -18.11 -23.15
C GLY A 55 -17.44 -17.84 -21.64
N ASP A 56 -16.29 -18.19 -21.05
CA ASP A 56 -15.95 -17.70 -19.71
C ASP A 56 -15.89 -16.17 -19.70
N HIS A 57 -16.36 -15.57 -18.61
CA HIS A 57 -16.46 -14.12 -18.51
C HIS A 57 -16.42 -13.66 -17.05
N VAL A 58 -15.98 -12.42 -16.86
CA VAL A 58 -16.12 -11.68 -15.60
C VAL A 58 -17.32 -10.75 -15.74
N VAL A 59 -18.20 -10.76 -14.74
CA VAL A 59 -19.32 -9.83 -14.63
C VAL A 59 -19.08 -8.88 -13.47
N VAL A 60 -19.32 -7.59 -13.69
CA VAL A 60 -19.25 -6.56 -12.64
C VAL A 60 -20.65 -6.13 -12.25
N TYR A 61 -20.88 -5.99 -10.95
CA TYR A 61 -22.13 -5.56 -10.34
C TYR A 61 -21.92 -4.32 -9.46
N SER A 62 -23.01 -3.60 -9.20
CA SER A 62 -23.09 -2.53 -8.20
C SER A 62 -24.14 -2.87 -7.14
N THR A 63 -24.03 -2.29 -5.95
CA THR A 63 -25.08 -2.39 -4.90
C THR A 63 -26.42 -1.85 -5.40
N ASP A 64 -26.39 -0.88 -6.30
CA ASP A 64 -27.57 -0.15 -6.77
C ASP A 64 -28.32 -0.89 -7.89
N SER A 65 -27.74 -1.96 -8.43
CA SER A 65 -28.29 -2.68 -9.57
C SER A 65 -28.17 -4.20 -9.40
N PRO A 66 -29.28 -4.96 -9.46
CA PRO A 66 -29.21 -6.42 -9.53
C PRO A 66 -28.72 -6.91 -10.91
N GLU A 67 -28.78 -6.06 -11.93
CA GLU A 67 -28.34 -6.38 -13.29
C GLU A 67 -26.82 -6.15 -13.46
N PRO A 68 -26.15 -6.97 -14.29
CA PRO A 68 -24.77 -6.75 -14.71
C PRO A 68 -24.52 -5.33 -15.25
N LEU A 69 -23.50 -4.65 -14.75
CA LEU A 69 -23.06 -3.36 -15.29
C LEU A 69 -22.16 -3.53 -16.51
N VAL A 70 -21.20 -4.46 -16.43
CA VAL A 70 -20.31 -4.81 -17.53
C VAL A 70 -20.00 -6.29 -17.50
N THR A 71 -19.80 -6.86 -18.69
CA THR A 71 -19.31 -8.23 -18.89
C THR A 71 -18.04 -8.18 -19.72
N VAL A 72 -16.99 -8.85 -19.23
CA VAL A 72 -15.67 -8.90 -19.86
C VAL A 72 -15.36 -10.35 -20.22
N PRO A 73 -14.99 -10.66 -21.48
CA PRO A 73 -14.61 -12.01 -21.87
C PRO A 73 -13.29 -12.44 -21.19
N VAL A 74 -13.19 -13.72 -20.83
CA VAL A 74 -11.98 -14.33 -20.27
C VAL A 74 -11.36 -15.23 -21.32
N ASP A 75 -10.34 -14.70 -22.01
CA ASP A 75 -9.68 -15.38 -23.12
C ASP A 75 -8.28 -15.93 -22.76
N SER A 76 -7.80 -15.64 -21.55
CA SER A 76 -6.48 -16.01 -21.07
C SER A 76 -6.52 -16.52 -19.62
N LEU A 77 -5.53 -17.35 -19.25
CA LEU A 77 -5.39 -17.91 -17.90
C LEU A 77 -5.25 -16.82 -16.83
N SER A 78 -4.70 -15.67 -17.18
CA SER A 78 -4.70 -14.48 -16.34
C SER A 78 -4.80 -13.25 -17.21
N GLY A 79 -5.44 -12.21 -16.71
CA GLY A 79 -5.62 -10.98 -17.45
C GLY A 79 -6.25 -9.90 -16.60
N TRP A 80 -6.46 -8.75 -17.23
CA TRP A 80 -7.19 -7.64 -16.66
C TRP A 80 -7.90 -6.89 -17.79
N ALA A 81 -8.94 -6.14 -17.42
CA ALA A 81 -9.67 -5.28 -18.34
C ALA A 81 -10.14 -4.00 -17.64
N ASP A 82 -10.05 -2.89 -18.35
CA ASP A 82 -10.76 -1.67 -18.01
C ASP A 82 -12.27 -1.92 -18.19
N THR A 83 -13.06 -1.55 -17.18
CA THR A 83 -14.50 -1.77 -17.19
C THR A 83 -15.27 -0.64 -17.88
N GLY A 84 -14.63 0.50 -18.11
CA GLY A 84 -15.28 1.76 -18.51
C GLY A 84 -16.10 2.41 -17.39
N LEU A 85 -16.17 1.79 -16.20
CA LEU A 85 -16.85 2.32 -15.02
C LEU A 85 -15.86 3.16 -14.19
N GLN A 86 -16.39 4.13 -13.45
CA GLN A 86 -15.64 4.89 -12.45
C GLN A 86 -16.19 4.58 -11.06
N GLU A 87 -15.31 4.51 -10.08
CA GLU A 87 -15.70 4.37 -8.69
C GLU A 87 -16.32 5.68 -8.19
N SER A 88 -17.60 5.64 -7.82
CA SER A 88 -18.35 6.81 -7.36
C SER A 88 -18.06 7.12 -5.90
N ARG A 89 -16.86 7.62 -5.61
CA ARG A 89 -16.46 8.01 -4.26
C ARG A 89 -17.30 9.17 -3.74
N ASN A 90 -18.12 8.94 -2.73
CA ASN A 90 -18.79 10.01 -2.00
C ASN A 90 -17.85 10.59 -0.94
N SER A 91 -17.68 11.92 -0.90
CA SER A 91 -16.90 12.61 0.15
C SER A 91 -17.42 12.36 1.58
N SER A 92 -18.64 11.85 1.72
CA SER A 92 -19.30 11.55 3.00
C SER A 92 -19.04 10.12 3.49
N GLU A 93 -18.51 9.24 2.64
CA GLU A 93 -18.21 7.85 3.02
C GLU A 93 -17.00 7.81 3.95
N THR A 94 -17.28 7.58 5.23
CA THR A 94 -16.24 7.41 6.23
C THR A 94 -15.85 5.95 6.30
N LEU A 95 -14.64 5.63 5.84
CA LEU A 95 -14.07 4.30 6.04
C LEU A 95 -14.00 3.96 7.54
N THR A 96 -14.25 2.71 7.86
CA THR A 96 -14.27 2.18 9.23
C THR A 96 -13.09 1.23 9.44
N PHE A 97 -12.89 0.81 10.69
CA PHE A 97 -11.88 -0.17 11.07
C PHE A 97 -12.40 -1.61 11.00
N THR A 98 -13.42 -1.85 10.17
CA THR A 98 -13.94 -3.19 9.84
C THR A 98 -13.94 -3.35 8.33
N GLU A 99 -13.82 -4.59 7.85
CA GLU A 99 -13.88 -4.91 6.43
C GLU A 99 -15.24 -4.49 5.83
N GLN A 100 -15.20 -3.95 4.62
CA GLN A 100 -16.38 -3.44 3.91
C GLN A 100 -16.22 -3.64 2.42
N CYS A 101 -17.34 -3.85 1.75
CA CYS A 101 -17.45 -3.71 0.29
C CYS A 101 -17.92 -2.29 -0.05
N LEU A 102 -17.26 -1.67 -1.02
CA LEU A 102 -17.43 -0.28 -1.44
C LEU A 102 -18.26 -0.21 -2.73
N GLY A 103 -19.40 -0.87 -2.72
CA GLY A 103 -20.39 -0.67 -3.78
C GLY A 103 -20.25 -1.52 -5.03
N TYR A 104 -19.10 -2.19 -5.27
CA TYR A 104 -18.85 -2.95 -6.50
C TYR A 104 -18.39 -4.39 -6.23
N TRP A 105 -18.83 -5.32 -7.10
CA TRP A 105 -18.44 -6.73 -7.08
C TRP A 105 -18.01 -7.20 -8.46
N ALA A 106 -17.10 -8.17 -8.49
CA ALA A 106 -16.80 -8.94 -9.68
C ALA A 106 -17.08 -10.42 -9.43
N ALA A 107 -17.64 -11.09 -10.42
CA ALA A 107 -17.85 -12.53 -10.42
C ALA A 107 -17.32 -13.15 -11.71
N LEU A 108 -16.41 -14.10 -11.58
CA LEU A 108 -15.92 -14.91 -12.67
C LEU A 108 -16.86 -16.11 -12.88
N ARG A 109 -17.35 -16.33 -14.10
CA ARG A 109 -18.33 -17.38 -14.42
C ARG A 109 -17.91 -18.21 -15.63
N ARG A 110 -18.39 -19.46 -15.64
CA ARG A 110 -18.34 -20.32 -16.83
C ARG A 110 -19.51 -19.99 -17.75
N ALA A 111 -19.32 -20.16 -19.07
CA ALA A 111 -20.35 -19.91 -20.08
C ALA A 111 -21.71 -20.54 -19.77
N ASN A 112 -21.72 -21.76 -19.23
CA ASN A 112 -22.93 -22.56 -19.00
C ASN A 112 -23.30 -22.67 -17.50
N SER A 113 -22.80 -21.77 -16.65
CA SER A 113 -23.07 -21.80 -15.21
C SER A 113 -23.48 -20.44 -14.69
N SER A 114 -24.58 -20.40 -13.92
CA SER A 114 -24.97 -19.23 -13.14
C SER A 114 -24.13 -19.06 -11.87
N GLN A 115 -23.43 -20.11 -11.42
CA GLN A 115 -22.59 -20.08 -10.23
C GLN A 115 -21.23 -19.45 -10.55
N ALA A 116 -20.80 -18.51 -9.72
CA ALA A 116 -19.47 -17.92 -9.79
C ALA A 116 -18.40 -18.95 -9.42
N LEU A 117 -17.34 -19.03 -10.21
CA LEU A 117 -16.12 -19.76 -9.88
C LEU A 117 -15.31 -19.05 -8.80
N ALA A 118 -15.31 -17.72 -8.86
CA ALA A 118 -14.69 -16.83 -7.91
C ALA A 118 -15.47 -15.52 -7.90
N SER A 119 -15.47 -14.84 -6.77
CA SER A 119 -16.07 -13.52 -6.62
C SER A 119 -15.29 -12.69 -5.62
N SER A 120 -15.25 -11.39 -5.85
CA SER A 120 -14.69 -10.41 -4.92
C SER A 120 -15.57 -9.17 -4.90
N CYS A 121 -15.38 -8.34 -3.89
CA CYS A 121 -15.86 -6.97 -3.91
C CYS A 121 -14.68 -5.99 -3.89
N LEU A 122 -14.92 -4.77 -4.38
CA LEU A 122 -14.01 -3.67 -4.13
C LEU A 122 -14.13 -3.39 -2.64
N GLY A 123 -13.07 -3.60 -1.86
CA GLY A 123 -13.21 -3.60 -0.41
C GLY A 123 -11.99 -3.12 0.34
N THR A 124 -12.20 -2.94 1.64
CA THR A 124 -11.17 -2.57 2.63
C THR A 124 -10.73 -3.78 3.42
N ALA A 125 -9.52 -3.75 4.00
CA ALA A 125 -9.00 -4.83 4.81
C ALA A 125 -8.23 -4.31 6.04
N PRO A 126 -8.90 -3.59 6.97
CA PRO A 126 -8.21 -2.94 8.09
C PRO A 126 -7.67 -3.92 9.14
N ARG A 127 -8.09 -5.19 9.15
CA ARG A 127 -7.75 -6.19 10.18
C ARG A 127 -7.30 -7.52 9.60
N TRP A 128 -6.60 -7.50 8.47
CA TRP A 128 -6.26 -8.76 7.79
C TRP A 128 -5.23 -9.58 8.56
N MET A 129 -4.28 -8.96 9.26
CA MET A 129 -3.29 -9.70 10.07
C MET A 129 -3.95 -10.33 11.31
N GLU A 130 -4.84 -9.60 11.98
CA GLU A 130 -5.66 -10.07 13.11
C GLU A 130 -6.50 -11.29 12.74
N ARG A 131 -7.25 -11.21 11.64
CA ARG A 131 -8.11 -12.32 11.20
C ARG A 131 -7.31 -13.55 10.80
N GLN A 132 -6.15 -13.33 10.19
CA GLN A 132 -5.26 -14.40 9.75
C GLN A 132 -4.26 -14.82 10.83
N ARG A 133 -4.42 -14.34 12.06
CA ARG A 133 -3.48 -14.54 13.18
C ARG A 133 -3.06 -15.99 13.32
N GLU A 134 -3.99 -16.93 13.28
CA GLU A 134 -3.68 -18.36 13.41
C GLU A 134 -2.72 -18.87 12.32
N ALA A 135 -2.90 -18.39 11.08
CA ALA A 135 -2.08 -18.78 9.93
C ALA A 135 -0.71 -18.08 9.92
N ILE A 136 -0.63 -16.82 10.35
CA ILE A 136 0.57 -15.98 10.17
C ILE A 136 1.39 -15.74 11.44
N GLN A 137 0.91 -16.11 12.63
CA GLN A 137 1.56 -15.79 13.91
C GLN A 137 3.00 -16.30 14.06
N ASN A 138 3.36 -17.36 13.32
CA ASN A 138 4.70 -17.94 13.32
C ASN A 138 5.59 -17.41 12.20
N MET A 139 5.04 -16.60 11.29
CA MET A 139 5.82 -15.89 10.27
C MET A 139 6.51 -14.68 10.91
N SER A 140 7.64 -14.26 10.35
CA SER A 140 8.31 -13.01 10.68
C SER A 140 8.05 -11.96 9.63
N LEU A 141 8.10 -10.66 9.98
CA LEU A 141 7.92 -9.55 9.01
C LEU A 141 8.81 -9.71 7.76
N ARG A 142 10.06 -10.17 7.91
CA ARG A 142 10.99 -10.38 6.79
C ARG A 142 10.64 -11.52 5.83
N ASN A 143 9.73 -12.41 6.22
CA ASN A 143 9.31 -13.60 5.46
C ASN A 143 7.88 -13.47 4.94
N MET A 144 7.25 -12.31 5.13
CA MET A 144 5.90 -12.04 4.67
C MET A 144 5.92 -11.14 3.44
N PHE A 145 4.92 -11.32 2.59
CA PHE A 145 4.56 -10.30 1.63
C PHE A 145 3.68 -9.26 2.35
N LEU A 146 4.17 -8.03 2.47
CA LEU A 146 3.44 -6.94 3.10
C LEU A 146 3.14 -5.85 2.06
N PRO A 147 1.86 -5.48 1.86
CA PRO A 147 1.53 -4.36 0.99
C PRO A 147 2.03 -3.05 1.62
N GLY A 148 2.57 -2.16 0.80
CA GLY A 148 3.08 -0.87 1.22
C GLY A 148 2.88 0.20 0.16
N THR A 149 3.01 1.47 0.57
CA THR A 149 2.83 2.62 -0.31
C THR A 149 4.10 3.45 -0.38
N HIS A 150 4.57 3.76 -1.60
CA HIS A 150 5.71 4.65 -1.83
C HIS A 150 5.32 6.10 -1.57
N ASN A 151 6.18 6.85 -0.88
CA ASN A 151 5.91 8.23 -0.47
C ASN A 151 4.48 8.36 0.10
N SER A 152 4.14 7.61 1.14
CA SER A 152 2.76 7.45 1.62
C SER A 152 2.04 8.78 1.92
N ALA A 153 2.79 9.82 2.29
CA ALA A 153 2.28 11.15 2.59
C ALA A 153 2.12 12.06 1.36
N ALA A 154 2.57 11.63 0.18
CA ALA A 154 2.45 12.33 -1.10
C ALA A 154 1.11 12.00 -1.76
N TYR A 155 0.02 12.34 -1.08
CA TYR A 155 -1.34 12.09 -1.57
C TYR A 155 -2.12 13.34 -1.98
N LEU A 156 -2.90 13.20 -3.05
CA LEU A 156 -3.85 14.19 -3.53
C LEU A 156 -5.24 13.55 -3.63
N GLU A 157 -6.11 13.91 -2.69
CA GLU A 157 -7.52 13.49 -2.72
C GLU A 157 -8.29 14.36 -3.72
N SER A 158 -8.94 13.73 -4.70
CA SER A 158 -9.86 14.39 -5.62
C SER A 158 -11.15 13.58 -5.75
N HIS A 159 -12.27 14.31 -5.87
CA HIS A 159 -13.61 13.75 -6.08
C HIS A 159 -14.17 14.06 -7.46
N LEU A 160 -13.41 14.77 -8.30
CA LEU A 160 -13.79 15.11 -9.67
C LEU A 160 -12.60 14.90 -10.62
N PRO A 161 -12.84 14.55 -11.90
CA PRO A 161 -11.80 14.50 -12.93
C PRO A 161 -11.01 15.80 -13.05
N PHE A 162 -9.71 15.69 -13.31
CA PHE A 162 -8.84 16.85 -13.44
C PHE A 162 -7.64 16.57 -14.35
N ARG A 163 -7.09 17.64 -14.94
CA ARG A 163 -5.79 17.56 -15.60
C ARG A 163 -4.70 17.80 -14.58
N GLU A 164 -3.77 16.85 -14.46
CA GLU A 164 -2.61 17.01 -13.60
C GLU A 164 -1.78 18.23 -14.04
N THR A 165 -1.49 19.11 -13.09
CA THR A 165 -0.44 20.11 -13.25
C THR A 165 0.94 19.44 -13.26
N PHE A 166 1.96 20.15 -13.74
CA PHE A 166 3.34 19.66 -13.69
C PHE A 166 3.74 19.25 -12.27
N VAL A 167 3.46 20.08 -11.27
CA VAL A 167 3.78 19.74 -9.87
C VAL A 167 3.05 18.47 -9.44
N GLN A 168 1.74 18.34 -9.73
CA GLN A 168 0.98 17.19 -9.29
C GLN A 168 1.54 15.88 -9.84
N LYS A 169 1.82 15.86 -11.15
CA LYS A 169 2.34 14.70 -11.88
C LYS A 169 3.67 14.14 -11.32
N TYR A 170 4.51 15.00 -10.75
CA TYR A 170 5.84 14.61 -10.25
C TYR A 170 5.95 14.65 -8.72
N ALA A 171 4.96 15.17 -8.00
CA ALA A 171 4.99 15.32 -6.54
C ALA A 171 4.11 14.31 -5.81
N PHE A 172 2.99 13.88 -6.38
CA PHE A 172 2.05 12.97 -5.72
C PHE A 172 2.17 11.55 -6.26
N ASN A 173 2.01 10.58 -5.36
CA ASN A 173 2.14 9.15 -5.62
C ASN A 173 0.92 8.36 -5.14
N GLN A 174 0.01 8.98 -4.39
CA GLN A 174 -1.14 8.33 -3.77
C GLN A 174 -2.40 9.18 -4.00
N ASP A 175 -3.56 8.54 -4.09
CA ASP A 175 -4.87 9.21 -4.15
C ASP A 175 -5.66 9.08 -2.84
N GLU A 176 -5.05 8.43 -1.84
CA GLU A 176 -5.58 8.20 -0.50
C GLU A 176 -4.72 8.85 0.57
N ARG A 177 -5.36 9.42 1.61
CA ARG A 177 -4.65 9.77 2.85
C ARG A 177 -4.11 8.55 3.58
N VAL A 178 -3.14 8.77 4.48
CA VAL A 178 -2.42 7.68 5.18
C VAL A 178 -3.37 6.74 5.93
N LEU A 179 -4.35 7.27 6.68
CA LEU A 179 -5.33 6.41 7.36
C LEU A 179 -6.09 5.50 6.39
N ASN A 180 -6.51 6.04 5.24
CA ASN A 180 -7.24 5.26 4.24
C ASN A 180 -6.34 4.15 3.67
N GLN A 181 -5.07 4.45 3.36
CA GLN A 181 -4.12 3.44 2.89
C GLN A 181 -4.02 2.26 3.87
N LEU A 182 -3.95 2.54 5.18
CA LEU A 182 -3.95 1.51 6.23
C LEU A 182 -5.27 0.73 6.27
N ILE A 183 -6.41 1.40 6.15
CA ILE A 183 -7.73 0.76 6.13
C ILE A 183 -7.90 -0.13 4.87
N TYR A 184 -7.39 0.28 3.72
CA TYR A 184 -7.36 -0.53 2.50
C TYR A 184 -6.43 -1.76 2.61
N GLY A 185 -5.50 -1.76 3.56
CA GLY A 185 -4.71 -2.95 3.90
C GLY A 185 -3.20 -2.74 3.89
N ALA A 186 -2.69 -1.55 3.55
CA ALA A 186 -1.26 -1.27 3.59
C ALA A 186 -0.70 -1.44 5.01
N ARG A 187 0.49 -2.04 5.14
CA ARG A 187 1.20 -2.22 6.42
C ARG A 187 2.62 -1.68 6.39
N VAL A 188 3.08 -1.15 5.27
CA VAL A 188 4.38 -0.46 5.16
C VAL A 188 4.16 0.94 4.60
N LEU A 189 4.55 1.95 5.38
CA LEU A 189 4.46 3.35 5.01
C LEU A 189 5.86 3.91 4.77
N ASP A 190 6.13 4.38 3.55
CA ASP A 190 7.39 5.04 3.19
C ASP A 190 7.27 6.55 3.39
N LEU A 191 8.00 7.07 4.37
CA LEU A 191 8.07 8.48 4.70
C LEU A 191 9.39 9.10 4.26
N ARG A 192 9.27 10.26 3.62
CA ARG A 192 10.39 11.16 3.33
C ARG A 192 10.17 12.42 4.15
N VAL A 193 11.12 12.77 5.02
CA VAL A 193 10.91 13.82 6.03
C VAL A 193 11.83 15.01 5.78
N GLY A 194 11.24 16.21 5.72
CA GLY A 194 11.94 17.48 5.68
C GLY A 194 11.92 18.20 7.04
N HIS A 195 12.95 18.99 7.29
CA HIS A 195 13.10 19.85 8.46
C HIS A 195 12.99 21.33 8.05
N TYR A 196 12.09 22.07 8.70
CA TYR A 196 11.76 23.46 8.43
C TYR A 196 11.77 24.25 9.74
N PRO A 197 12.94 24.63 10.28
CA PRO A 197 13.05 25.23 11.61
C PRO A 197 12.36 26.60 11.74
N ASP A 198 12.12 27.28 10.62
CA ASP A 198 11.51 28.62 10.56
C ASP A 198 9.97 28.57 10.45
N THR A 199 9.34 27.41 10.62
CA THR A 199 7.87 27.28 10.60
C THR A 199 7.31 26.74 11.92
N PRO A 200 6.03 27.04 12.25
CA PRO A 200 5.42 26.54 13.49
C PRO A 200 5.50 25.01 13.62
N GLU A 201 5.24 24.31 12.52
CA GLU A 201 5.50 22.88 12.38
C GLU A 201 6.88 22.69 11.73
N VAL A 202 7.82 22.09 12.45
CA VAL A 202 9.20 21.95 11.96
C VAL A 202 9.43 20.67 11.15
N TRP A 203 8.58 19.65 11.33
CA TRP A 203 8.70 18.37 10.63
C TRP A 203 7.60 18.20 9.61
N TRP A 204 7.98 17.91 8.37
CA TRP A 204 7.07 17.74 7.25
C TRP A 204 7.37 16.48 6.48
N ALA A 205 6.34 15.86 5.93
CA ALA A 205 6.50 14.96 4.82
C ALA A 205 6.85 15.75 3.55
N ASN A 206 7.75 15.17 2.75
CA ASN A 206 8.26 15.77 1.53
C ASN A 206 8.22 14.78 0.37
N HIS A 207 8.22 15.32 -0.85
CA HIS A 207 8.68 14.57 -2.02
C HIS A 207 9.69 15.43 -2.77
N ALA A 208 10.96 14.99 -2.76
CA ALA A 208 12.09 15.84 -3.12
C ALA A 208 12.00 17.21 -2.40
N VAL A 209 12.03 18.32 -3.15
CA VAL A 209 11.94 19.68 -2.60
C VAL A 209 10.51 20.13 -2.28
N VAL A 210 9.50 19.36 -2.67
CA VAL A 210 8.09 19.72 -2.45
C VAL A 210 7.72 19.37 -1.01
N ARG A 211 7.38 20.40 -0.24
CA ARG A 211 6.81 20.26 1.11
C ARG A 211 5.34 19.87 0.99
N LEU A 212 4.94 18.78 1.63
CA LEU A 212 3.61 18.21 1.50
C LEU A 212 2.76 18.51 2.73
N ARG A 213 2.87 17.68 3.78
CA ARG A 213 2.00 17.73 4.96
C ARG A 213 2.81 17.74 6.25
N PRO A 214 2.33 18.38 7.33
CA PRO A 214 2.99 18.30 8.63
C PRO A 214 3.09 16.85 9.09
N LEU A 215 4.24 16.45 9.64
CA LEU A 215 4.49 15.07 10.01
C LEU A 215 3.50 14.56 11.07
N PHE A 216 3.05 15.42 11.99
CA PHE A 216 2.10 15.05 13.04
C PHE A 216 0.81 14.44 12.49
N GLN A 217 0.32 14.91 11.34
CA GLN A 217 -0.92 14.40 10.74
C GLN A 217 -0.79 12.91 10.35
N ILE A 218 0.38 12.54 9.82
CA ILE A 218 0.70 11.15 9.46
C ILE A 218 0.80 10.29 10.73
N LEU A 219 1.46 10.81 11.78
CA LEU A 219 1.62 10.09 13.04
C LEU A 219 0.29 9.92 13.78
N ASP A 220 -0.61 10.89 13.70
CA ASP A 220 -1.97 10.80 14.25
C ASP A 220 -2.81 9.75 13.52
N ASP A 221 -2.73 9.67 12.19
CA ASP A 221 -3.37 8.61 11.40
C ASP A 221 -2.84 7.21 11.81
N VAL A 222 -1.52 7.06 11.98
CA VAL A 222 -0.90 5.80 12.44
C VAL A 222 -1.36 5.43 13.85
N LYS A 223 -1.37 6.38 14.80
CA LYS A 223 -1.86 6.15 16.17
C LYS A 223 -3.33 5.78 16.18
N LEU A 224 -4.16 6.45 15.39
CA LEU A 224 -5.57 6.15 15.31
C LEU A 224 -5.79 4.72 14.82
N PHE A 225 -5.06 4.29 13.78
CA PHE A 225 -5.12 2.92 13.30
C PHE A 225 -4.62 1.90 14.33
N ALA A 226 -3.49 2.18 14.98
CA ALA A 226 -2.90 1.34 16.03
C ALA A 226 -3.80 1.22 17.29
N ASN A 227 -4.58 2.24 17.62
CA ASN A 227 -5.55 2.20 18.72
C ASN A 227 -6.80 1.37 18.40
N LYS A 228 -7.10 1.23 17.11
CA LYS A 228 -8.30 0.51 16.66
C LYS A 228 -7.99 -0.92 16.29
N THR A 229 -6.74 -1.28 16.03
CA THR A 229 -6.35 -2.58 15.47
C THR A 229 -5.12 -3.14 16.19
N GLU A 230 -4.89 -4.43 16.08
CA GLU A 230 -3.67 -5.13 16.50
C GLU A 230 -2.73 -5.38 15.30
N GLU A 231 -2.96 -4.69 14.18
CA GLU A 231 -2.16 -4.83 12.97
C GLU A 231 -0.77 -4.23 13.18
N ILE A 232 0.26 -4.91 12.67
CA ILE A 232 1.63 -4.40 12.76
C ILE A 232 1.90 -3.48 11.57
N VAL A 233 2.25 -2.22 11.83
CA VAL A 233 2.56 -1.19 10.83
C VAL A 233 4.06 -0.90 10.87
N ILE A 234 4.71 -1.01 9.72
CA ILE A 234 6.09 -0.58 9.51
C ILE A 234 6.06 0.88 9.02
N LEU A 235 6.56 1.78 9.86
CA LEU A 235 6.81 3.17 9.51
C LEU A 235 8.27 3.30 9.06
N ASP A 236 8.51 3.35 7.75
CA ASP A 236 9.86 3.47 7.18
C ASP A 236 10.20 4.94 6.91
N VAL A 237 10.95 5.55 7.82
CA VAL A 237 11.51 6.90 7.62
C VAL A 237 12.73 6.78 6.73
N HIS A 238 12.47 6.81 5.42
CA HIS A 238 13.40 6.33 4.41
C HIS A 238 14.37 7.39 3.89
N HIS A 239 13.94 8.65 3.78
CA HIS A 239 14.76 9.69 3.16
C HIS A 239 14.53 11.05 3.79
N PHE A 240 15.53 11.93 3.64
CA PHE A 240 15.63 13.19 4.36
C PHE A 240 15.96 14.34 3.40
N PRO A 241 15.04 14.72 2.48
CA PRO A 241 15.40 15.53 1.32
C PRO A 241 15.69 17.01 1.61
N VAL A 242 15.22 17.57 2.73
CA VAL A 242 15.31 19.02 3.01
C VAL A 242 15.64 19.28 4.48
N GLY A 243 16.58 20.20 4.74
CA GLY A 243 16.80 20.78 6.08
C GLY A 243 17.66 19.96 7.05
N PHE A 244 18.31 18.89 6.58
CA PHE A 244 19.24 18.06 7.36
C PHE A 244 20.69 18.53 7.28
N GLN A 245 20.97 19.61 6.56
CA GLN A 245 22.29 20.24 6.51
C GLN A 245 22.18 21.64 7.13
N PRO A 246 23.25 22.18 7.74
CA PRO A 246 24.62 21.64 7.81
C PRO A 246 24.92 20.73 9.02
N GLU A 247 24.00 20.58 9.98
CA GLU A 247 24.19 19.79 11.22
C GLU A 247 23.39 18.47 11.20
N PRO A 248 23.71 17.49 10.31
CA PRO A 248 22.86 16.32 10.08
C PRO A 248 22.62 15.50 11.33
N LEU A 249 23.65 15.21 12.13
CA LEU A 249 23.50 14.39 13.34
C LEU A 249 22.50 15.02 14.32
N ARG A 250 22.60 16.33 14.55
CA ARG A 250 21.72 17.06 15.47
C ARG A 250 20.28 17.06 14.98
N VAL A 251 20.05 17.26 13.69
CA VAL A 251 18.70 17.26 13.10
C VAL A 251 18.10 15.84 13.14
N HIS A 252 18.88 14.80 12.85
CA HIS A 252 18.42 13.42 12.99
C HIS A 252 18.08 13.07 14.44
N GLN A 253 18.90 13.45 15.41
CA GLN A 253 18.61 13.25 16.84
C GLN A 253 17.30 13.95 17.25
N ALA A 254 17.07 15.18 16.78
CA ALA A 254 15.84 15.91 17.04
C ALA A 254 14.61 15.26 16.42
N LEU A 255 14.70 14.76 15.18
CA LEU A 255 13.61 14.03 14.52
C LEU A 255 13.30 12.72 15.25
N VAL A 256 14.33 11.96 15.62
CA VAL A 256 14.17 10.69 16.31
C VAL A 256 13.46 10.90 17.66
N LYS A 257 13.90 11.89 18.44
CA LYS A 257 13.24 12.27 19.69
C LYS A 257 11.77 12.65 19.46
N TYR A 258 11.49 13.46 18.44
CA TYR A 258 10.12 13.83 18.08
C TYR A 258 9.26 12.60 17.73
N LEU A 259 9.79 11.66 16.94
CA LEU A 259 9.09 10.44 16.57
C LEU A 259 8.80 9.55 17.78
N GLU A 260 9.75 9.42 18.71
CA GLU A 260 9.56 8.68 19.96
C GLU A 260 8.47 9.29 20.84
N GLU A 261 8.51 10.61 21.05
CA GLU A 261 7.51 11.33 21.85
C GLU A 261 6.11 11.19 21.23
N MET A 262 6.02 11.32 19.91
CA MET A 262 4.75 11.25 19.19
C MET A 262 4.16 9.84 19.10
N LEU A 263 4.99 8.79 19.18
CA LEU A 263 4.59 7.38 19.06
C LEU A 263 4.80 6.59 20.36
N GLU A 264 4.96 7.29 21.49
CA GLU A 264 5.14 6.66 22.80
C GLU A 264 3.99 5.67 23.07
N GLY A 265 4.35 4.47 23.55
CA GLY A 265 3.39 3.40 23.80
C GLY A 265 3.03 2.55 22.59
N TYR A 266 3.33 2.97 21.36
CA TYR A 266 3.03 2.22 20.13
C TYR A 266 4.26 1.51 19.53
N LEU A 267 5.47 1.94 19.89
CA LEU A 267 6.73 1.48 19.29
C LEU A 267 7.21 0.12 19.79
N ILE A 268 7.36 -0.84 18.88
CA ILE A 268 7.95 -2.15 19.14
C ILE A 268 9.48 -2.02 19.18
N SER A 269 10.12 -2.63 20.19
CA SER A 269 11.59 -2.59 20.31
C SER A 269 12.31 -3.42 19.21
N PRO A 270 13.38 -2.89 18.59
CA PRO A 270 14.23 -3.59 17.62
C PRO A 270 15.02 -4.75 18.23
N SER A 271 15.05 -4.89 19.57
CA SER A 271 15.66 -6.04 20.25
C SER A 271 15.04 -7.39 19.84
N LEU A 272 13.81 -7.40 19.34
CA LEU A 272 13.16 -8.57 18.76
C LEU A 272 13.74 -8.93 17.38
N GLY A 273 14.14 -7.90 16.61
CA GLY A 273 14.71 -8.04 15.28
C GLY A 273 13.71 -8.46 14.20
N TRP A 274 14.12 -8.28 12.94
CA TRP A 274 13.30 -8.58 11.75
C TRP A 274 12.89 -10.05 11.59
N GLY A 275 13.60 -10.96 12.27
CA GLY A 275 13.32 -12.40 12.26
C GLY A 275 12.38 -12.87 13.36
N ALA A 276 11.93 -11.99 14.27
CA ALA A 276 10.96 -12.37 15.29
C ALA A 276 9.62 -12.78 14.66
N PRO A 277 8.96 -13.82 15.18
CA PRO A 277 7.62 -14.19 14.74
C PRO A 277 6.59 -13.12 15.18
N LEU A 278 5.52 -12.94 14.41
CA LEU A 278 4.47 -11.95 14.70
C LEU A 278 3.86 -12.15 16.09
N SER A 279 3.72 -13.39 16.56
CA SER A 279 3.29 -13.70 17.93
C SER A 279 4.09 -12.96 19.00
N ARG A 280 5.41 -12.85 18.83
CA ARG A 280 6.29 -12.12 19.75
C ARG A 280 6.14 -10.61 19.64
N LEU A 281 5.86 -10.10 18.43
CA LEU A 281 5.56 -8.68 18.23
C LEU A 281 4.23 -8.31 18.91
N TRP A 282 3.17 -9.09 18.67
CA TRP A 282 1.86 -8.88 19.30
C TRP A 282 1.89 -8.98 20.83
N GLN A 283 2.69 -9.88 21.39
CA GLN A 283 2.85 -10.00 22.85
C GLN A 283 3.38 -8.72 23.53
N THR A 284 3.99 -7.80 22.77
CA THR A 284 4.43 -6.51 23.33
C THR A 284 3.27 -5.57 23.66
N GLY A 285 2.06 -5.82 23.11
CA GLY A 285 0.95 -4.89 23.18
C GLY A 285 1.15 -3.62 22.34
N ARG A 286 2.18 -3.61 21.48
CA ARG A 286 2.58 -2.50 20.61
C ARG A 286 2.54 -2.94 19.15
N THR A 287 2.32 -2.02 18.23
CA THR A 287 1.97 -2.32 16.84
C THR A 287 2.80 -1.58 15.79
N VAL A 288 3.64 -0.62 16.19
CA VAL A 288 4.42 0.20 15.24
C VAL A 288 5.89 -0.21 15.26
N VAL A 289 6.41 -0.62 14.10
CA VAL A 289 7.84 -0.81 13.84
C VAL A 289 8.38 0.46 13.19
N LEU A 290 9.29 1.16 13.85
CA LEU A 290 9.92 2.38 13.32
C LEU A 290 11.26 2.06 12.66
N SER A 291 11.28 1.95 11.33
CA SER A 291 12.51 1.83 10.53
C SER A 291 13.06 3.22 10.22
N TYR A 292 14.38 3.39 10.29
CA TYR A 292 15.02 4.68 10.07
C TYR A 292 16.29 4.55 9.23
N ASN A 293 16.32 5.22 8.07
CA ASN A 293 17.38 5.06 7.09
C ASN A 293 18.53 6.07 7.26
N HIS A 294 19.14 6.10 8.45
CA HIS A 294 20.34 6.89 8.72
C HIS A 294 21.40 6.03 9.40
N GLN A 295 22.66 6.15 8.96
CA GLN A 295 23.77 5.33 9.46
C GLN A 295 24.60 6.00 10.57
N GLY A 296 24.29 7.26 10.93
CA GLY A 296 24.96 7.96 12.02
C GLY A 296 24.64 7.36 13.41
N PRO A 297 25.44 7.70 14.44
CA PRO A 297 25.26 7.19 15.79
C PRO A 297 24.03 7.82 16.46
N LEU A 298 22.87 7.20 16.24
CA LEU A 298 21.62 7.55 16.90
C LEU A 298 21.44 6.62 18.10
N ASP A 299 21.56 7.18 19.31
CA ASP A 299 21.25 6.45 20.53
C ASP A 299 19.74 6.38 20.70
N ASN A 300 19.17 5.22 20.39
CA ASN A 300 17.72 5.04 20.39
C ASN A 300 17.31 3.58 20.58
N GLN A 301 16.37 3.32 21.48
CA GLN A 301 15.92 1.97 21.82
C GLN A 301 14.77 1.45 20.95
N TYR A 302 14.28 2.24 19.98
CA TYR A 302 13.13 1.94 19.12
C TYR A 302 13.43 2.00 17.62
N LEU A 303 14.63 2.43 17.19
CA LEU A 303 14.98 2.45 15.77
C LEU A 303 15.34 1.07 15.24
N TRP A 304 14.54 0.58 14.31
CA TRP A 304 14.83 -0.63 13.55
C TRP A 304 15.81 -0.34 12.41
N PRO A 305 16.69 -1.31 12.09
CA PRO A 305 17.57 -1.19 10.93
C PRO A 305 16.79 -0.93 9.65
N ARG A 306 17.34 -0.08 8.77
CA ARG A 306 16.72 0.34 7.51
C ARG A 306 16.13 -0.81 6.69
N VAL A 307 15.01 -0.53 6.02
CA VAL A 307 14.50 -1.34 4.92
C VAL A 307 15.21 -0.95 3.62
N SER A 308 15.77 -1.92 2.91
CA SER A 308 16.45 -1.65 1.63
C SER A 308 15.42 -1.51 0.50
N HIS A 309 15.29 -0.33 -0.08
CA HIS A 309 14.43 -0.13 -1.25
C HIS A 309 15.05 -0.73 -2.51
N GLN A 310 14.33 -1.63 -3.17
CA GLN A 310 14.67 -2.17 -4.48
C GLN A 310 13.90 -1.39 -5.54
N TRP A 311 14.53 -0.32 -6.03
CA TRP A 311 13.95 0.61 -6.98
C TRP A 311 14.53 0.41 -8.37
N GLY A 312 13.67 -0.01 -9.31
CA GLY A 312 14.08 -0.29 -10.68
C GLY A 312 14.46 0.97 -11.46
N ASN A 313 13.85 2.12 -11.14
CA ASN A 313 14.00 3.37 -11.88
C ASN A 313 13.76 3.19 -13.40
N VAL A 314 12.62 2.60 -13.75
CA VAL A 314 12.24 2.25 -15.13
C VAL A 314 10.86 2.78 -15.49
N ARG A 315 10.57 2.86 -16.80
CA ARG A 315 9.33 3.46 -17.35
C ARG A 315 8.39 2.48 -18.05
N SER A 316 8.74 1.20 -18.12
CA SER A 316 7.90 0.19 -18.74
C SER A 316 7.71 -0.99 -17.81
N VAL A 317 6.53 -1.60 -17.88
CA VAL A 317 6.18 -2.80 -17.10
C VAL A 317 7.16 -3.94 -17.41
N THR A 318 7.56 -4.11 -18.67
CA THR A 318 8.55 -5.11 -19.08
C THR A 318 9.90 -4.92 -18.37
N ALA A 319 10.44 -3.71 -18.38
CA ALA A 319 11.71 -3.43 -17.72
C ALA A 319 11.62 -3.57 -16.19
N LEU A 320 10.45 -3.24 -15.61
CA LEU A 320 10.18 -3.43 -14.18
C LEU A 320 10.16 -4.92 -13.83
N HIS A 321 9.51 -5.74 -14.65
CA HIS A 321 9.47 -7.19 -14.49
C HIS A 321 10.87 -7.80 -14.61
N GLU A 322 11.67 -7.38 -15.59
CA GLU A 322 13.07 -7.83 -15.74
C GLU A 322 13.93 -7.44 -14.53
N TYR A 323 13.75 -6.23 -14.00
CA TYR A 323 14.44 -5.78 -12.80
C TYR A 323 14.09 -6.66 -11.60
N PHE A 324 12.80 -6.86 -11.31
CA PHE A 324 12.39 -7.66 -10.17
C PHE A 324 12.70 -9.15 -10.33
N THR A 325 12.70 -9.68 -11.55
CA THR A 325 13.18 -11.06 -11.79
C THR A 325 14.61 -11.22 -11.28
N ARG A 326 15.49 -10.23 -11.48
CA ARG A 326 16.86 -10.27 -10.95
C ARG A 326 16.90 -10.13 -9.42
N VAL A 327 16.09 -9.24 -8.85
CA VAL A 327 15.99 -9.04 -7.40
C VAL A 327 15.49 -10.31 -6.71
N PHE A 328 14.41 -10.93 -7.18
CA PHE A 328 13.87 -12.15 -6.59
C PHE A 328 14.81 -13.35 -6.72
N ASN A 329 15.60 -13.42 -7.78
CA ASN A 329 16.64 -14.45 -7.93
C ASN A 329 17.82 -14.26 -6.96
N ARG A 330 18.07 -13.04 -6.49
CA ARG A 330 19.15 -12.69 -5.55
C ARG A 330 18.67 -11.63 -4.55
N PRO A 331 17.78 -12.00 -3.62
CA PRO A 331 17.16 -11.02 -2.73
C PRO A 331 18.21 -10.44 -1.75
N PRO A 332 18.05 -9.19 -1.31
CA PRO A 332 18.86 -8.62 -0.24
C PRO A 332 18.83 -9.47 1.04
N HIS A 333 19.95 -9.53 1.77
CA HIS A 333 20.04 -10.29 3.01
C HIS A 333 19.17 -9.73 4.16
N GLY A 334 18.94 -8.42 4.17
CA GLY A 334 18.13 -7.72 5.17
C GLY A 334 16.67 -7.56 4.75
N PRO A 335 15.85 -6.86 5.56
CA PRO A 335 14.53 -6.44 5.11
C PRO A 335 14.65 -5.55 3.87
N TRP A 336 13.76 -5.75 2.91
CA TRP A 336 13.75 -4.99 1.67
C TRP A 336 12.33 -4.80 1.18
N SER A 337 12.12 -3.71 0.44
CA SER A 337 10.85 -3.40 -0.20
C SER A 337 11.03 -3.46 -1.71
N ALA A 338 10.06 -4.06 -2.40
CA ALA A 338 9.95 -3.94 -3.84
C ALA A 338 9.27 -2.60 -4.15
N MET A 339 10.03 -1.62 -4.67
CA MET A 339 9.44 -0.37 -5.15
C MET A 339 8.83 -0.63 -6.53
N ALA A 340 7.71 -1.35 -6.51
CA ALA A 340 7.02 -1.84 -7.69
C ALA A 340 6.21 -0.69 -8.30
N GLU A 341 6.93 0.23 -8.93
CA GLU A 341 6.38 1.42 -9.55
C GLU A 341 7.18 1.81 -10.78
N LEU A 342 6.55 2.58 -11.66
CA LEU A 342 7.25 3.20 -12.78
C LEU A 342 7.69 4.61 -12.40
N THR A 343 8.90 4.98 -12.82
CA THR A 343 9.50 6.27 -12.48
C THR A 343 9.33 7.27 -13.61
N PRO A 344 8.54 8.35 -13.43
CA PRO A 344 8.47 9.39 -14.43
C PRO A 344 9.78 10.18 -14.50
N THR A 345 10.07 10.77 -15.66
CA THR A 345 11.08 11.83 -15.77
C THR A 345 10.50 13.07 -16.39
N ALA A 346 11.06 14.22 -16.02
CA ALA A 346 10.66 15.52 -16.52
C ALA A 346 11.10 15.81 -17.97
N VAL A 347 11.59 14.82 -18.71
CA VAL A 347 12.10 14.95 -20.09
C VAL A 347 11.62 13.81 -20.96
#